data_AF-A0A9Q9ZU99-F1
#
_entry.id   AF-A0A9Q9ZU99-F1
#
_cell.length_a   1.000
_cell.length_b   1.000
_cell.length_c   1.000
_cell.angle_alpha   90.00
_cell.angle_beta   90.00
_cell.angle_gamma   90.00
#
_symmetry.space_group_name_H-M   'P 1'
#
loop_
_entity.id
_entity.type
_entity.pdbx_description
1 polymer ?
#
loop_
_entity_poly.entity_id
_entity_poly.type
_entity_poly.pdbx_seq_one_letter_code
_entity_poly.pdbx_strand_id
1 'polypeptide(L)'
;MGSHLVRSYITERDATPDPRKPSAYDPHLGFPERREREMVATQEQMNLAMLPVEQRDYCAHYLLKLLKCKRDNFPNFLACKHERHDWDYCEHQE
;
A
#
# COMPACT_ATOMS: atom_id res chain seq x y z
N MET A 1 15.16 10.87 -10.40
CA MET A 1 15.71 9.74 -11.18
C MET A 1 14.64 9.24 -12.15
N GLY A 2 14.87 9.38 -13.45
CA GLY A 2 13.91 9.00 -14.51
C GLY A 2 14.61 8.32 -15.70
N SER A 3 15.78 7.71 -15.47
CA SER A 3 16.59 7.06 -16.51
C SER A 3 15.83 5.93 -17.21
N HIS A 4 14.90 5.28 -16.51
CA HIS A 4 14.03 4.25 -17.08
C HIS A 4 13.13 4.80 -18.20
N LEU A 5 12.78 6.10 -18.20
CA LEU A 5 11.96 6.72 -19.24
C LEU A 5 12.71 6.81 -20.58
N VAL A 6 13.99 7.18 -20.55
CA VAL A 6 14.82 7.18 -21.76
C VAL A 6 14.92 5.77 -22.33
N ARG A 7 15.05 4.78 -21.45
CA ARG A 7 15.11 3.38 -21.86
C ARG A 7 13.80 2.90 -22.50
N SER A 8 12.67 3.21 -21.87
CA SER A 8 11.35 2.75 -22.35
C SER A 8 10.88 3.48 -23.60
N TYR A 9 11.26 4.75 -23.79
CA TYR A 9 10.78 5.54 -24.94
C TYR A 9 11.77 5.62 -26.10
N ILE A 10 13.09 5.53 -25.85
CA ILE A 10 14.11 5.81 -26.88
C ILE A 10 14.92 4.58 -27.24
N THR A 11 15.53 3.89 -26.28
CA THR A 11 16.54 2.87 -26.60
C THR A 11 15.98 1.46 -26.74
N GLU A 12 15.15 0.99 -25.80
CA GLU A 12 14.82 -0.44 -25.67
C GLU A 12 13.34 -0.65 -25.34
N ARG A 13 12.47 -0.34 -26.31
CA ARG A 13 11.01 -0.43 -26.15
C ARG A 13 10.51 -1.85 -25.89
N ASP A 14 11.11 -2.84 -26.55
CA ASP A 14 10.67 -4.23 -26.50
C ASP A 14 11.09 -4.94 -25.19
N ALA A 15 12.18 -4.48 -24.58
CA ALA A 15 12.71 -5.08 -23.35
C ALA A 15 12.10 -4.47 -22.07
N THR A 16 11.59 -3.24 -22.14
CA THR A 16 10.99 -2.57 -20.98
C THR A 16 9.54 -2.99 -20.76
N PRO A 17 9.12 -3.28 -19.52
CA PRO A 17 7.73 -3.61 -19.23
C PRO A 17 6.83 -2.36 -19.34
N ASP A 18 5.62 -2.56 -19.86
CA ASP A 18 4.58 -1.53 -19.93
C ASP A 18 3.96 -1.27 -18.54
N PRO A 19 3.98 -0.03 -17.99
CA PRO A 19 3.45 0.26 -16.66
C PRO A 19 1.93 0.07 -16.51
N ARG A 20 1.19 0.09 -17.62
CA ARG A 20 -0.27 -0.03 -17.62
C ARG A 20 -0.76 -1.47 -17.64
N LYS A 21 0.11 -2.41 -18.02
CA LYS A 21 -0.24 -3.83 -18.12
C LYS A 21 0.21 -4.54 -16.84
N PRO A 22 -0.54 -5.54 -16.37
CA PRO A 22 -0.05 -6.40 -15.29
C PRO A 22 1.22 -7.14 -15.74
N SER A 23 1.92 -7.75 -14.78
CA SER A 23 3.11 -8.56 -15.08
C SER A 23 2.78 -9.64 -16.13
N ALA A 24 3.60 -9.73 -17.17
CA ALA A 24 3.43 -10.73 -18.24
C ALA A 24 3.77 -12.17 -17.80
N TYR A 25 4.43 -12.32 -16.66
CA TYR A 25 4.92 -13.60 -16.13
C TYR A 25 4.10 -14.08 -14.94
N ASP A 26 4.08 -15.39 -14.73
CA ASP A 26 3.46 -16.03 -13.57
C ASP A 26 4.15 -15.60 -12.26
N PRO A 27 3.39 -15.15 -11.24
CA PRO A 27 3.89 -14.89 -9.89
C PRO A 27 4.76 -15.98 -9.25
N HIS A 28 4.62 -17.25 -9.66
CA HIS A 28 5.37 -18.40 -9.15
C HIS A 28 6.63 -18.75 -9.96
N LEU A 29 6.87 -18.07 -11.09
CA LEU A 29 8.04 -18.36 -11.94
C LEU A 29 9.34 -18.02 -11.19
N GLY A 30 10.11 -19.04 -10.83
CA GLY A 30 11.39 -18.90 -10.11
C GLY A 30 11.29 -18.88 -8.58
N PHE A 31 10.07 -18.97 -8.02
CA PHE A 31 9.86 -19.04 -6.58
C PHE A 31 9.19 -20.38 -6.20
N PRO A 32 9.92 -21.32 -5.57
CA PRO A 32 9.36 -22.64 -5.25
C PRO A 32 8.21 -22.56 -4.25
N GLU A 33 8.25 -21.62 -3.28
CA GLU A 33 7.15 -21.35 -2.35
C GLU A 33 7.04 -19.84 -2.09
N ARG A 34 6.10 -19.17 -2.76
CA ARG A 34 5.77 -17.76 -2.52
C ARG A 34 4.60 -17.68 -1.55
N ARG A 35 4.78 -17.01 -0.41
CA ARG A 35 3.71 -16.76 0.57
C ARG A 35 2.83 -15.59 0.12
N GLU A 36 1.54 -15.72 0.38
CA GLU A 36 0.57 -14.65 0.16
C GLU A 36 0.72 -13.55 1.24
N ARG A 37 0.30 -12.32 0.91
CA ARG A 37 0.26 -11.21 1.86
C ARG A 37 -0.93 -11.42 2.80
N GLU A 38 -0.70 -11.31 4.11
CA GLU A 38 -1.74 -11.49 5.12
C GLU A 38 -2.52 -10.19 5.34
N MET A 39 -3.85 -10.25 5.18
CA MET A 39 -4.75 -9.15 5.51
C MET A 39 -5.13 -9.20 7.00
N VAL A 40 -4.66 -8.23 7.78
CA VAL A 40 -4.96 -8.14 9.22
C VAL A 40 -6.33 -7.53 9.50
N ALA A 41 -6.75 -6.54 8.69
CA ALA A 41 -8.05 -5.88 8.84
C ALA A 41 -9.17 -6.69 8.18
N THR A 42 -10.27 -6.90 8.90
CA THR A 42 -11.45 -7.55 8.32
C THR A 42 -12.21 -6.58 7.41
N GLN A 43 -12.87 -7.12 6.38
CA GLN A 43 -13.65 -6.32 5.43
C GLN A 43 -14.82 -5.58 6.11
N GLU A 44 -15.44 -6.21 7.11
CA GLU A 44 -16.52 -5.61 7.90
C GLU A 44 -16.03 -4.38 8.67
N GLN A 45 -14.86 -4.46 9.32
CA GLN A 45 -14.27 -3.34 10.05
C GLN A 45 -13.99 -2.13 9.13
N MET A 46 -13.48 -2.38 7.92
CA MET A 46 -13.22 -1.32 6.93
C MET A 46 -14.52 -0.67 6.43
N ASN A 47 -15.58 -1.46 6.25
CA ASN A 47 -16.89 -0.95 5.86
C ASN A 47 -17.53 -0.11 6.97
N LEU A 48 -17.45 -0.56 8.23
CA LEU A 48 -17.97 0.19 9.39
C LEU A 48 -17.23 1.52 9.59
N ALA A 49 -15.92 1.55 9.33
CA ALA A 49 -15.12 2.77 9.37
C ALA A 49 -15.32 3.68 8.14
N MET A 50 -16.12 3.25 7.15
CA MET A 50 -16.39 3.97 5.90
C MET A 50 -15.12 4.43 5.19
N LEU A 51 -14.13 3.55 5.08
CA LEU A 51 -12.88 3.87 4.38
C LEU A 51 -13.12 4.02 2.86
N PRO A 52 -12.46 5.00 2.21
CA PRO A 52 -12.47 5.08 0.75
C PRO A 52 -11.77 3.87 0.15
N VAL A 53 -12.17 3.47 -1.06
CA VAL A 53 -11.66 2.25 -1.71
C VAL A 53 -10.15 2.28 -1.90
N GLU A 54 -9.58 3.45 -2.15
CA GLU A 54 -8.13 3.67 -2.33
C GLU A 54 -7.30 3.49 -1.05
N GLN A 55 -7.92 3.39 0.13
CA GLN A 55 -7.23 3.20 1.42
C GLN A 55 -7.52 1.82 2.03
N ARG A 56 -8.09 0.89 1.24
CA ARG A 56 -8.45 -0.46 1.67
C ARG A 56 -7.35 -1.46 1.34
N ASP A 57 -6.12 -1.08 1.65
CA ASP A 57 -4.91 -1.85 1.35
C ASP A 57 -4.52 -2.77 2.51
N TYR A 58 -3.42 -3.51 2.36
CA TYR A 58 -2.94 -4.42 3.41
C TYR A 58 -2.59 -3.66 4.70
N CYS A 59 -2.21 -2.39 4.56
CA CYS A 59 -1.90 -1.47 5.65
C CYS A 59 -3.11 -0.87 6.40
N ALA A 60 -4.36 -1.12 5.97
CA ALA A 60 -5.56 -0.44 6.50
C ALA A 60 -5.76 -0.57 8.03
N HIS A 61 -5.18 -1.60 8.65
CA HIS A 61 -5.23 -1.81 10.10
C HIS A 61 -4.54 -0.69 10.91
N TYR A 62 -3.48 -0.07 10.39
CA TYR A 62 -2.85 1.10 11.04
C TYR A 62 -3.70 2.36 10.87
N LEU A 63 -4.31 2.53 9.70
CA LEU A 63 -5.21 3.65 9.44
C LEU A 63 -6.42 3.64 10.38
N LEU A 64 -6.99 2.47 10.66
CA LEU A 64 -8.06 2.31 11.67
C LEU A 64 -7.61 2.77 13.07
N LYS A 65 -6.39 2.43 13.49
CA LYS A 65 -5.83 2.86 14.79
C LYS A 65 -5.65 4.37 14.84
N LEU A 66 -5.15 4.96 13.75
CA LEU A 66 -4.96 6.40 13.60
C LEU A 66 -6.29 7.16 13.69
N LEU A 67 -7.32 6.69 12.97
CA LEU A 67 -8.66 7.30 13.03
C LEU A 67 -9.27 7.19 14.43
N LYS A 68 -9.10 6.05 15.09
CA LYS A 68 -9.50 5.86 16.48
C LYS A 68 -8.78 6.84 17.41
N CYS A 69 -7.45 6.95 17.32
CA CYS A 69 -6.67 7.89 18.14
C CYS A 69 -7.14 9.34 17.94
N LYS A 70 -7.37 9.76 16.68
CA LYS A 70 -7.87 11.11 16.38
C LYS A 70 -9.21 11.40 17.02
N ARG A 71 -10.12 10.42 17.04
CA ARG A 71 -11.45 10.56 17.64
C ARG A 71 -11.36 10.65 19.16
N ASP A 72 -10.54 9.81 19.78
CA ASP A 72 -10.47 9.69 21.23
C ASP A 72 -9.69 10.86 21.88
N ASN A 73 -8.72 11.46 21.16
CA ASN A 73 -7.87 12.55 21.67
C ASN A 73 -8.30 13.96 21.24
N PHE A 74 -9.47 14.15 20.62
CA PHE A 74 -9.96 15.50 20.29
C PHE A 74 -10.21 16.31 21.58
N PRO A 75 -9.68 17.55 21.74
CA PRO A 75 -9.17 18.50 20.73
C PRO A 75 -7.64 18.49 20.47
N ASN A 76 -6.89 17.59 21.10
CA ASN A 76 -5.42 17.54 21.00
C ASN A 76 -4.95 16.87 19.70
N PHE A 77 -4.86 17.65 18.62
CA PHE A 77 -4.47 17.14 17.29
C PHE A 77 -3.04 16.60 17.17
N LEU A 78 -2.15 16.92 18.11
CA LEU A 78 -0.73 16.56 18.10
C LEU A 78 -0.41 15.25 18.82
N ALA A 79 -1.37 14.65 19.54
CA ALA A 79 -1.12 13.46 20.35
C ALA A 79 -0.83 12.21 19.49
N CYS A 80 -1.47 12.09 18.32
CA CYS A 80 -1.45 10.87 17.51
C CYS A 80 -0.35 10.85 16.43
N LYS A 81 0.90 11.20 16.79
CA LYS A 81 2.02 11.21 15.83
C LYS A 81 2.61 9.83 15.59
N HIS A 82 2.61 8.98 16.63
CA HIS A 82 3.16 7.63 16.54
C HIS A 82 2.31 6.76 15.61
N GLU A 83 0.98 6.78 15.75
CA GLU A 83 0.09 6.02 14.88
C GLU A 83 0.11 6.50 13.43
N ARG A 84 0.39 7.79 13.20
CA ARG A 84 0.62 8.33 11.85
C ARG A 84 1.89 7.76 11.24
N HIS A 85 2.99 7.84 11.98
CA HIS A 85 4.26 7.31 11.51
C HIS A 85 4.19 5.80 11.24
N ASP A 86 3.48 5.04 12.07
CA ASP A 86 3.31 3.60 11.85
C ASP A 86 2.55 3.30 10.55
N TRP A 87 1.52 4.09 10.24
CA TRP A 87 0.81 3.99 8.96
C TRP A 87 1.71 4.40 7.79
N ASP A 88 2.35 5.57 7.86
CA ASP A 88 3.25 6.07 6.80
C ASP A 88 4.42 5.10 6.53
N TYR A 89 4.95 4.47 7.58
CA TYR A 89 6.02 3.49 7.47
C TYR A 89 5.56 2.21 6.76
N CYS A 90 4.35 1.76 7.06
CA CYS A 90 3.78 0.58 6.45
C CYS A 90 3.42 0.83 4.96
N GLU A 91 2.84 1.99 4.61
CA GLU A 91 2.64 2.42 3.22
C GLU A 91 3.96 2.52 2.44
N HIS A 92 5.06 2.89 3.11
CA HIS A 92 6.39 2.91 2.49
C HIS A 92 6.97 1.51 2.23
N GLN A 93 6.57 0.51 3.02
CA GLN A 93 7.01 -0.87 2.87
C GLN A 93 6.20 -1.67 1.84
N GLU A 94 5.01 -1.20 1.46
CA GLU A 94 4.13 -1.89 0.51
C GLU A 94 4.71 -1.99 -0.92
#